data_AF-A0A0A9B3V2-F1
#
_entry.id   AF-A0A0A9B3V2-F1
#
_cell.length_a   1.000
_cell.length_b   1.000
_cell.length_c   1.000
_cell.angle_alpha   90.00
_cell.angle_beta   90.00
_cell.angle_gamma   90.00
#
_symmetry.space_group_name_H-M   'P 1'
#
loop_
_entity.id
_entity.type
_entity.pdbx_description
1 polymer ?
#
loop_
_entity_poly.entity_id
_entity_poly.type
_entity_poly.pdbx_seq_one_letter_code
_entity_poly.pdbx_strand_id
1 'polypeptide(L)' 'MFGGAVTQGCCVQLRSQQACLCQYARDPSYRGYVNSPAAQNAARECGLPNLKC' A
#
# COMPACT_ATOMS: atom_id res chain seq x y z
N MET A 1 17.74 -9.48 -1.89
CA MET A 1 16.37 -9.14 -1.46
C MET A 1 16.03 -7.78 -2.06
N PHE A 2 15.12 -7.71 -3.03
CA PHE A 2 14.77 -6.46 -3.72
C PHE A 2 13.58 -5.80 -3.00
N GLY A 3 13.88 -4.81 -2.17
CA GLY A 3 12.93 -3.98 -1.43
C GLY A 3 13.73 -2.97 -0.61
N GLY A 4 13.85 -1.74 -1.13
CA GLY A 4 14.55 -0.66 -0.42
C GLY A 4 13.75 -0.21 0.80
N ALA A 5 14.43 0.44 1.74
CA ALA A 5 13.78 1.00 2.93
C ALA A 5 12.70 2.03 2.52
N VAL A 6 11.52 1.94 3.13
CA VAL A 6 10.44 2.90 2.89
C VAL A 6 10.80 4.25 3.50
N THR A 7 10.78 5.30 2.69
CA THR A 7 11.08 6.66 3.15
C THR A 7 9.88 7.30 3.85
N GLN A 8 10.12 8.25 4.75
CA GLN A 8 9.02 9.01 5.39
C GLN A 8 8.13 9.71 4.36
N GLY A 9 8.71 10.28 3.30
CA GLY A 9 7.96 10.93 2.23
C GLY A 9 7.01 9.98 1.48
N CYS A 10 7.44 8.73 1.27
CA CYS A 10 6.58 7.68 0.72
C CYS A 10 5.36 7.45 1.63
N CYS A 11 5.58 7.30 2.94
CA CYS A 11 4.48 7.07 3.88
C CYS A 11 3.49 8.24 3.99
N VAL A 12 3.94 9.49 3.80
CA VAL A 12 3.04 10.66 3.75
C VAL A 12 2.13 10.57 2.52
N GLN A 13 2.70 10.28 1.35
CA GLN A 13 1.93 10.13 0.11
C GLN A 13 1.00 8.92 0.15
N LEU A 14 1.46 7.80 0.69
CA LEU A 14 0.67 6.57 0.80
C LEU A 14 -0.56 6.77 1.69
N ARG A 15 -0.40 7.45 2.84
CA ARG A 15 -1.51 7.81 3.73
C ARG A 15 -2.49 8.79 3.09
N SER A 16 -1.99 9.80 2.38
CA SER A 16 -2.82 10.73 1.59
C SER A 16 -3.73 10.00 0.60
N GLN A 17 -3.24 8.92 0.00
CA GLN A 17 -3.95 8.17 -1.04
C GLN A 17 -4.72 6.95 -0.52
N GLN A 18 -4.86 6.78 0.81
CA GLN A 18 -5.47 5.58 1.40
C GLN A 18 -6.86 5.28 0.81
N ALA A 19 -7.70 6.29 0.61
CA ALA A 19 -9.03 6.13 0.03
C ALA A 19 -9.00 5.60 -1.43
N CYS A 20 -8.07 6.08 -2.24
CA CYS A 20 -7.90 5.64 -3.63
C CYS A 20 -7.35 4.21 -3.70
N LEU A 21 -6.32 3.92 -2.90
CA LEU A 21 -5.77 2.57 -2.77
C LEU A 21 -6.85 1.56 -2.35
N CYS A 22 -7.83 2.02 -1.58
CA CYS A 22 -8.95 1.20 -1.20
C CYS A 22 -9.92 0.85 -2.31
N GLN A 23 -10.16 1.78 -3.23
CA GLN A 23 -10.91 1.47 -4.44
C GLN A 23 -10.14 0.47 -5.30
N TYR A 24 -8.82 0.67 -5.45
CA TYR A 24 -7.97 -0.25 -6.20
C TYR A 24 -7.84 -1.65 -5.57
N ALA A 25 -7.93 -1.77 -4.25
CA ALA A 25 -7.96 -3.06 -3.57
C ALA A 25 -9.23 -3.87 -3.87
N ARG A 26 -10.34 -3.19 -4.18
CA ARG A 26 -11.64 -3.78 -4.54
C ARG A 26 -11.80 -4.00 -6.04
N ASP A 27 -11.08 -3.25 -6.85
CA ASP A 27 -11.07 -3.38 -8.31
C ASP A 27 -10.34 -4.67 -8.75
N PRO A 28 -10.97 -5.59 -9.49
CA PRO A 28 -10.34 -6.83 -9.93
C PRO A 28 -9.11 -6.62 -10.83
N SER A 29 -9.03 -5.50 -11.57
CA SER A 29 -7.89 -5.16 -12.41
C SER A 29 -6.67 -4.73 -11.60
N TYR A 30 -6.85 -4.18 -10.40
CA TYR A 30 -5.77 -3.64 -9.57
C TYR A 30 -5.52 -4.39 -8.26
N ARG A 31 -6.48 -5.19 -7.79
CA ARG A 31 -6.40 -5.92 -6.50
C ARG A 31 -5.16 -6.80 -6.40
N GLY A 32 -4.69 -7.38 -7.50
CA GLY A 32 -3.50 -8.25 -7.49
C GLY A 32 -2.23 -7.48 -7.13
N TYR A 33 -2.12 -6.23 -7.60
CA TYR A 33 -0.98 -5.36 -7.32
C TYR A 33 -1.04 -4.82 -5.89
N VAL A 34 -2.18 -4.27 -5.48
CA VAL A 34 -2.37 -3.64 -4.17
C VAL A 34 -2.33 -4.65 -3.01
N ASN A 35 -2.78 -5.88 -3.26
CA ASN A 35 -2.71 -6.97 -2.27
C ASN A 35 -1.45 -7.84 -2.41
N SER A 36 -0.49 -7.46 -3.24
CA SER A 36 0.77 -8.19 -3.34
C SER A 36 1.56 -8.14 -2.02
N PRO A 37 2.38 -9.16 -1.69
CA PRO A 37 3.15 -9.16 -0.45
C PRO A 37 4.05 -7.93 -0.28
N ALA A 38 4.65 -7.44 -1.37
CA ALA A 38 5.50 -6.26 -1.35
C ALA A 38 4.70 -4.98 -1.03
N ALA A 39 3.53 -4.79 -1.64
CA ALA A 39 2.66 -3.65 -1.37
C ALA A 39 2.15 -3.66 0.08
N GLN A 40 1.77 -4.84 0.58
CA GLN A 40 1.31 -5.00 1.97
C GLN A 40 2.45 -4.76 2.98
N ASN A 41 3.68 -5.18 2.69
CA ASN A 41 4.84 -4.87 3.53
C ASN A 41 5.11 -3.36 3.57
N ALA A 42 5.12 -2.68 2.42
CA ALA A 42 5.30 -1.23 2.37
C ALA A 42 4.19 -0.47 3.13
N ALA A 43 2.93 -0.92 3.01
CA ALA A 43 1.82 -0.35 3.76
C ALA A 43 1.98 -0.55 5.28
N ARG A 44 2.43 -1.73 5.72
CA ARG A 44 2.70 -2.03 7.13
C ARG A 44 3.81 -1.16 7.71
N GLU A 45 4.91 -0.98 6.98
CA GLU A 45 6.00 -0.08 7.38
C GLU A 45 5.52 1.36 7.57
N CYS A 46 4.52 1.78 6.80
CA CYS A 46 3.89 3.10 6.92
C CYS A 46 2.75 3.20 7.95
N GLY A 47 2.47 2.13 8.72
CA GLY A 47 1.38 2.12 9.71
C GLY A 47 -0.03 1.99 9.10
N LEU A 48 -0.14 1.43 7.90
CA LEU A 48 -1.40 1.12 7.21
C LEU A 48 -1.62 -0.41 7.12
N PRO A 49 -1.74 -1.13 8.25
CA PRO A 49 -1.86 -2.58 8.23
C PRO A 49 -3.14 -3.01 7.51
N ASN A 50 -2.96 -3.88 6.52
CA ASN A 50 -4.03 -4.51 5.74
C ASN A 50 -4.94 -3.55 5.00
N LEU A 51 -4.44 -2.40 4.48
CA LEU A 51 -5.17 -1.45 3.62
C LEU A 51 -6.68 -1.57 3.85
N LYS A 52 -7.10 -1.31 5.11
CA LYS A 52 -8.45 -1.69 5.57
C LYS A 52 -9.43 -0.71 4.98
N CYS A 53 -9.91 -1.14 3.84
CA CYS A 53 -11.11 -0.72 3.17
C CYS A 53 -12.21 -1.67 3.66
#